data_AF-B4KFB5-F1
#
_entry.id   AF-B4KFB5-F1
#
_cell.length_a   1.000
_cell.length_b   1.000
_cell.length_c   1.000
_cell.angle_alpha   90.00
_cell.angle_beta   90.00
_cell.angle_gamma   90.00
#
_symmetry.space_group_name_H-M   'P 1'
#
loop_
_entity.id
_entity.type
_entity.pdbx_description
1 polymer ?
#
loop_
_entity_poly.entity_id
_entity_poly.type
_entity_poly.pdbx_seq_one_letter_code
_entity_poly.pdbx_strand_id
1 'polypeptide(L)'
;MRDTSQQTCCCQPLVDEFQCAKFSLYHDQPADFCRSQWQRSERSFIWLIYRWLLAAFFAAGVISSLVDQFNEGTWFIYLTDWGFSLCFYACAYGAILATIYFIKPGYFVSGSWALRIYWCSHFTTTVLALMITLVFWTALYPSTSDGPVGLYNLWAHAFNSICMLFDCFVVAFPTRLMHFVYPLAVGLVYGVFSLIYFWAGGTDFFGNRYIYFILDWETPGLAIGSVCGCIVLALFFCVVIFWIYRLRLWMLERCSKTSAIEVRQTATSGAEAA
;
A
#
# COMPACT_ATOMS: atom_id res chain seq x y z
N MET A 1 23.56 -38.57 5.28
CA MET A 1 22.22 -38.76 4.70
C MET A 1 21.39 -37.55 5.11
N ARG A 2 21.04 -36.69 4.15
CA ARG A 2 20.31 -35.45 4.38
C ARG A 2 18.85 -35.78 4.11
N ASP A 3 18.02 -35.74 5.13
CA ASP A 3 16.63 -36.19 5.08
C ASP A 3 15.80 -35.24 4.20
N THR A 4 15.46 -35.72 3.01
CA THR A 4 14.58 -35.07 2.02
C THR A 4 13.16 -35.60 2.21
N SER A 5 12.33 -34.95 3.04
CA SER A 5 10.85 -35.02 2.92
C SER A 5 10.06 -34.21 3.97
N GLN A 6 10.53 -33.08 4.50
CA GLN A 6 9.57 -32.12 5.06
C GLN A 6 8.81 -31.49 3.90
N GLN A 7 7.69 -32.11 3.50
CA GLN A 7 6.61 -31.46 2.79
C GLN A 7 6.14 -30.30 3.67
N THR A 8 6.78 -29.15 3.57
CA THR A 8 6.30 -27.91 4.15
C THR A 8 4.92 -27.67 3.56
N CYS A 9 3.89 -27.79 4.40
CA CYS A 9 2.52 -27.45 4.04
C CYS A 9 2.50 -26.05 3.40
N CYS A 10 1.72 -25.86 2.32
CA CYS A 10 1.59 -24.56 1.65
C CYS A 10 1.18 -23.42 2.59
N CYS A 11 0.55 -23.76 3.72
CA CYS A 11 0.12 -22.82 4.75
C CYS A 11 1.20 -22.49 5.80
N GLN A 12 2.30 -23.26 5.89
CA GLN A 12 3.37 -23.02 6.87
C GLN A 12 3.86 -21.56 6.87
N PRO A 13 4.10 -20.94 5.71
CA PRO A 13 4.61 -19.59 5.69
C PRO A 13 3.60 -18.51 6.11
N LEU A 14 2.30 -18.84 6.09
CA LEU A 14 1.24 -18.00 6.66
C LEU A 14 1.19 -18.17 8.18
N VAL A 15 1.31 -19.41 8.68
CA VAL A 15 1.36 -19.71 10.12
C VAL A 15 2.54 -19.03 10.80
N ASP A 16 3.71 -19.02 10.16
CA ASP A 16 4.93 -18.38 10.68
C ASP A 16 4.79 -16.86 10.88
N GLU A 17 3.81 -16.22 10.23
CA GLU A 17 3.53 -14.80 10.42
C GLU A 17 2.78 -14.52 11.73
N PHE A 18 2.04 -15.47 12.30
CA PHE A 18 1.23 -15.26 13.52
C PHE A 18 2.04 -15.34 14.82
N GLN A 19 3.20 -14.68 14.84
CA GLN A 19 4.09 -14.62 16.01
C GLN A 19 4.18 -13.18 16.52
N CYS A 20 4.26 -12.97 17.84
CA CYS A 20 4.36 -11.63 18.43
C CYS A 20 5.56 -10.83 17.89
N ALA A 21 6.67 -11.50 17.56
CA ALA A 21 7.85 -10.88 16.96
C ALA A 21 7.56 -10.19 15.61
N LYS A 22 6.54 -10.65 14.87
CA LYS A 22 6.18 -10.13 13.55
C LYS A 22 5.44 -8.79 13.61
N PHE A 23 4.96 -8.36 14.78
CA PHE A 23 4.51 -6.97 14.99
C PHE A 23 5.65 -5.96 14.91
N SER A 24 6.89 -6.40 15.13
CA SER A 24 8.05 -5.51 15.11
C SER A 24 8.16 -4.78 13.77
N LEU A 25 8.53 -3.50 13.83
CA LEU A 25 8.96 -2.69 12.68
C LEU A 25 10.49 -2.71 12.55
N TYR A 26 11.16 -3.77 13.00
CA TYR A 26 12.59 -3.94 12.83
C TYR A 26 12.90 -4.84 11.64
N HIS A 27 13.84 -4.41 10.79
CA HIS A 27 14.39 -5.15 9.66
C HIS A 27 15.88 -4.83 9.55
N ASP A 28 16.69 -5.87 9.33
CA ASP A 28 18.15 -5.78 9.43
C ASP A 28 18.77 -5.00 8.27
N GLN A 29 18.16 -5.04 7.09
CA GLN A 29 18.72 -4.44 5.87
C GLN A 29 18.02 -3.11 5.54
N PRO A 30 18.55 -1.96 5.99
CA PRO A 30 17.94 -0.65 5.75
C PRO A 30 17.86 -0.29 4.26
N ALA A 31 18.79 -0.81 3.44
CA ALA A 31 18.82 -0.57 2.00
C ALA A 31 17.54 -1.06 1.28
N ASP A 32 16.86 -2.09 1.79
CA ASP A 32 15.66 -2.65 1.17
C ASP A 32 14.48 -1.65 1.16
N PHE A 33 14.47 -0.70 2.09
CA PHE A 33 13.44 0.34 2.13
C PHE A 33 13.62 1.42 1.07
N CYS A 34 14.86 1.58 0.59
CA CYS A 34 15.24 2.68 -0.29
C CYS A 34 15.46 2.24 -1.74
N ARG A 35 15.25 0.95 -2.06
CA ARG A 35 15.60 0.34 -3.35
C ARG A 35 14.42 -0.43 -3.94
N SER A 36 14.45 -0.56 -5.27
CA SER A 36 13.60 -1.54 -5.94
C SER A 36 14.13 -2.96 -5.72
N GLN A 37 13.23 -3.93 -5.62
CA GLN A 37 13.58 -5.35 -5.63
C GLN A 37 14.26 -5.76 -6.94
N TRP A 38 13.96 -5.07 -8.04
CA TRP A 38 14.39 -5.44 -9.38
C TRP A 38 15.68 -4.75 -9.83
N GLN A 39 16.25 -3.87 -8.99
CA GLN A 39 17.50 -3.19 -9.33
C GLN A 39 18.71 -4.01 -8.90
N ARG A 40 19.72 -4.11 -9.79
CA ARG A 40 20.96 -4.86 -9.50
C ARG A 40 22.01 -4.03 -8.77
N SER A 41 22.12 -2.75 -9.14
CA SER A 41 23.09 -1.82 -8.55
C SER A 41 22.62 -1.30 -7.18
N GLU A 42 23.58 -0.96 -6.33
CA GLU A 42 23.35 -0.26 -5.06
C GLU A 42 22.51 1.01 -5.28
N ARG A 43 22.78 1.73 -6.38
CA ARG A 43 22.10 2.97 -6.76
C ARG A 43 21.42 2.84 -8.12
N SER A 44 20.24 3.44 -8.26
CA SER A 44 19.47 3.42 -9.51
C SER A 44 18.79 4.76 -9.75
N PHE A 45 19.18 5.45 -10.82
CA PHE A 45 18.49 6.68 -11.25
C PHE A 45 17.06 6.40 -11.72
N ILE A 46 16.84 5.25 -12.38
CA ILE A 46 15.50 4.83 -12.83
C ILE A 46 14.56 4.69 -11.64
N TRP A 47 15.04 4.12 -10.53
CA TRP A 47 14.26 4.00 -9.31
C TRP A 47 13.91 5.37 -8.71
N LEU A 48 14.86 6.31 -8.66
CA LEU A 48 14.59 7.67 -8.19
C LEU A 48 13.56 8.39 -9.05
N ILE A 49 13.69 8.31 -10.38
CA ILE A 49 12.74 8.92 -11.31
C ILE A 49 11.34 8.34 -11.06
N TYR A 50 11.22 7.01 -10.97
CA TYR A 50 9.96 6.35 -10.67
C TYR A 50 9.33 6.85 -9.34
N ARG A 51 10.11 6.93 -8.26
CA ARG A 51 9.61 7.38 -6.95
C ARG A 51 9.07 8.81 -6.99
N TRP A 52 9.78 9.72 -7.66
CA TRP A 52 9.34 11.11 -7.80
C TRP A 52 8.17 11.27 -8.76
N LEU A 53 8.10 10.49 -9.84
CA LEU A 53 6.92 10.46 -10.71
C LEU A 53 5.67 9.96 -9.96
N LEU A 54 5.80 8.91 -9.15
CA LEU A 54 4.71 8.40 -8.34
C LEU A 54 4.24 9.42 -7.30
N ALA A 55 5.19 10.10 -6.62
CA ALA A 55 4.87 11.17 -5.69
C ALA A 55 4.17 12.35 -6.38
N ALA A 56 4.65 12.77 -7.56
CA ALA A 56 4.05 13.83 -8.35
C ALA A 56 2.64 13.46 -8.84
N PHE A 57 2.41 12.20 -9.21
CA PHE A 57 1.10 11.70 -9.60
C PHE A 57 0.06 11.87 -8.48
N PHE A 58 0.38 11.41 -7.27
CA PHE A 58 -0.53 11.60 -6.13
C PHE A 58 -0.62 13.06 -5.69
N ALA A 59 0.46 13.83 -5.76
CA ALA A 59 0.43 15.28 -5.48
C ALA A 59 -0.54 16.00 -6.41
N ALA A 60 -0.48 15.71 -7.72
CA ALA A 60 -1.36 16.30 -8.71
C ALA A 60 -2.83 15.96 -8.41
N GLY A 61 -3.15 14.71 -8.11
CA GLY A 61 -4.53 14.35 -7.78
C GLY A 61 -5.03 14.96 -6.46
N VAL A 62 -4.19 15.09 -5.42
CA VAL A 62 -4.57 15.80 -4.17
C VAL A 62 -4.82 17.28 -4.45
N ILE A 63 -3.93 17.94 -5.19
CA ILE A 63 -4.05 19.37 -5.51
C ILE A 63 -5.27 19.62 -6.40
N SER A 64 -5.48 18.82 -7.44
CA SER A 64 -6.66 18.92 -8.30
C SER A 64 -7.95 18.68 -7.52
N SER A 65 -8.00 17.65 -6.67
CA SER A 65 -9.15 17.38 -5.81
C SER A 65 -9.45 18.56 -4.87
N LEU A 66 -8.42 19.11 -4.22
CA LEU A 66 -8.58 20.28 -3.37
C LEU A 66 -9.07 21.50 -4.15
N VAL A 67 -8.59 21.73 -5.36
CA VAL A 67 -9.04 22.88 -6.18
C VAL A 67 -10.49 22.71 -6.64
N ASP A 68 -10.88 21.51 -7.07
CA ASP A 68 -12.17 21.27 -7.68
C ASP A 68 -13.28 20.92 -6.67
N GLN A 69 -12.93 20.37 -5.51
CA GLN A 69 -13.86 19.76 -4.55
C GLN A 69 -13.67 20.23 -3.11
N PHE A 70 -12.98 21.36 -2.86
CA PHE A 70 -12.84 21.91 -1.51
C PHE A 70 -14.19 22.06 -0.80
N ASN A 71 -15.18 22.60 -1.52
CA ASN A 71 -16.59 22.68 -1.13
C ASN A 71 -16.80 23.08 0.35
N GLU A 72 -16.40 24.31 0.69
CA GLU A 72 -16.49 24.84 2.07
C GLU A 72 -15.82 23.97 3.15
N GLY A 73 -14.90 23.09 2.75
CA GLY A 73 -14.17 22.18 3.64
C GLY A 73 -14.73 20.76 3.70
N THR A 74 -15.81 20.41 2.98
CA THR A 74 -16.31 19.02 2.93
C THR A 74 -15.30 18.05 2.33
N TRP A 75 -14.31 18.55 1.60
CA TRP A 75 -13.18 17.72 1.19
C TRP A 75 -12.53 16.93 2.35
N PHE A 76 -12.42 17.55 3.54
CA PHE A 76 -11.77 16.92 4.69
C PHE A 76 -12.59 15.80 5.36
N ILE A 77 -13.86 15.61 4.99
CA ILE A 77 -14.71 14.59 5.63
C ILE A 77 -14.66 13.25 4.91
N TYR A 78 -14.24 13.21 3.65
CA TYR A 78 -14.27 11.99 2.84
C TYR A 78 -13.04 11.10 3.03
N LEU A 79 -13.27 9.81 3.28
CA LEU A 79 -12.21 8.80 3.41
C LEU A 79 -11.38 8.66 2.13
N THR A 80 -12.00 8.86 0.98
CA THR A 80 -11.30 8.83 -0.31
C THR A 80 -10.19 9.85 -0.35
N ASP A 81 -10.47 11.10 0.04
CA ASP A 81 -9.49 12.18 0.07
C ASP A 81 -8.40 11.96 1.13
N TRP A 82 -8.77 11.39 2.28
CA TRP A 82 -7.79 10.92 3.27
C TRP A 82 -6.86 9.85 2.70
N GLY A 83 -7.43 8.82 2.06
CA GLY A 83 -6.66 7.74 1.45
C GLY A 83 -5.73 8.23 0.35
N PHE A 84 -6.21 9.14 -0.50
CA PHE A 84 -5.42 9.72 -1.57
C PHE A 84 -4.28 10.60 -1.04
N SER A 85 -4.55 11.39 0.01
CA SER A 85 -3.54 12.18 0.73
C SER A 85 -2.49 11.32 1.42
N LEU A 86 -2.90 10.21 2.03
CA LEU A 86 -1.97 9.25 2.64
C LEU A 86 -1.11 8.57 1.56
N CYS A 87 -1.66 8.26 0.38
CA CYS A 87 -0.87 7.76 -0.75
C CYS A 87 0.18 8.79 -1.20
N PHE A 88 -0.20 10.07 -1.34
CA PHE A 88 0.76 11.15 -1.62
C PHE A 88 1.87 11.19 -0.57
N TYR A 89 1.50 11.23 0.72
CA TYR A 89 2.44 11.22 1.83
C TYR A 89 3.42 10.04 1.76
N ALA A 90 2.92 8.81 1.64
CA ALA A 90 3.78 7.61 1.61
C ALA A 90 4.71 7.60 0.38
N CYS A 91 4.21 8.02 -0.79
CA CYS A 91 5.01 8.07 -2.02
C CYS A 91 6.11 9.12 -1.92
N ALA A 92 5.77 10.35 -1.51
CA ALA A 92 6.72 11.44 -1.30
C ALA A 92 7.75 11.09 -0.23
N TYR A 93 7.31 10.51 0.88
CA TYR A 93 8.19 10.10 1.96
C TYR A 93 9.21 9.06 1.48
N GLY A 94 8.78 8.00 0.80
CA GLY A 94 9.73 7.02 0.26
C GLY A 94 10.58 7.56 -0.90
N ALA A 95 10.13 8.57 -1.66
CA ALA A 95 10.97 9.27 -2.63
C ALA A 95 12.11 10.04 -1.94
N ILE A 96 11.80 10.75 -0.84
CA ILE A 96 12.80 11.43 -0.01
C ILE A 96 13.81 10.42 0.55
N LEU A 97 13.35 9.30 1.12
CA LEU A 97 14.23 8.26 1.66
C LEU A 97 15.14 7.65 0.57
N ALA A 98 14.57 7.36 -0.60
CA ALA A 98 15.34 6.86 -1.74
C ALA A 98 16.40 7.87 -2.20
N THR A 99 16.07 9.17 -2.23
CA THR A 99 17.03 10.24 -2.56
C THR A 99 18.15 10.36 -1.53
N ILE A 100 17.82 10.35 -0.23
CA ILE A 100 18.84 10.37 0.84
C ILE A 100 19.79 9.18 0.70
N TYR A 101 19.25 7.98 0.51
CA TYR A 101 20.04 6.77 0.31
C TYR A 101 20.88 6.84 -0.97
N PHE A 102 20.34 7.36 -2.06
CA PHE A 102 21.07 7.51 -3.32
C PHE A 102 22.29 8.43 -3.18
N ILE A 103 22.16 9.52 -2.41
CA ILE A 103 23.26 10.44 -2.11
C ILE A 103 24.26 9.80 -1.14
N LYS A 104 23.76 9.16 -0.07
CA LYS A 104 24.57 8.56 1.00
C LYS A 104 24.00 7.18 1.41
N PRO A 105 24.44 6.08 0.79
CA PRO A 105 23.89 4.74 1.03
C PRO A 105 23.98 4.26 2.48
N GLY A 106 25.03 4.66 3.20
CA GLY A 106 25.23 4.36 4.62
C GLY A 106 24.51 5.32 5.59
N TYR A 107 23.58 6.16 5.13
CA TYR A 107 22.88 7.11 6.01
C TYR A 107 21.93 6.41 6.98
N PHE A 108 21.18 5.42 6.51
CA PHE A 108 20.22 4.70 7.33
C PHE A 108 20.84 3.48 7.99
N VAL A 109 20.56 3.33 9.27
CA VAL A 109 20.93 2.15 10.07
C VAL A 109 19.71 1.25 10.28
N SER A 110 19.95 -0.03 10.59
CA SER A 110 18.91 -1.00 10.91
C SER A 110 18.03 -0.49 12.05
N GLY A 111 16.72 -0.53 11.85
CA GLY A 111 15.74 -0.02 12.82
C GLY A 111 15.59 1.50 12.88
N SER A 112 16.15 2.27 11.93
CA SER A 112 15.90 3.71 11.82
C SER A 112 14.40 4.03 11.81
N TRP A 113 13.98 4.98 12.67
CA TRP A 113 12.58 5.38 12.81
C TRP A 113 11.96 5.84 11.49
N ALA A 114 12.75 6.50 10.63
CA ALA A 114 12.28 6.95 9.33
C ALA A 114 11.85 5.77 8.45
N LEU A 115 12.64 4.69 8.44
CA LEU A 115 12.30 3.48 7.67
C LEU A 115 11.06 2.78 8.26
N ARG A 116 10.90 2.80 9.59
CA ARG A 116 9.72 2.24 10.27
C ARG A 116 8.44 2.97 9.90
N ILE A 117 8.48 4.30 9.92
CA ILE A 117 7.35 5.15 9.52
C ILE A 117 7.00 4.89 8.06
N TYR A 118 8.00 4.85 7.18
CA TYR A 118 7.74 4.55 5.78
C TYR A 118 7.08 3.19 5.60
N TRP A 119 7.56 2.19 6.33
CA TRP A 119 7.05 0.83 6.23
C TRP A 119 5.59 0.72 6.64
N CYS A 120 5.23 1.23 7.83
CA CYS A 120 3.85 1.16 8.29
C CYS A 120 2.92 2.02 7.42
N SER A 121 3.42 3.16 6.93
CA SER A 121 2.66 4.06 6.06
C SER A 121 2.36 3.42 4.72
N HIS A 122 3.38 2.83 4.07
CA HIS A 122 3.23 2.15 2.77
C HIS A 122 2.26 0.97 2.88
N PHE A 123 2.44 0.10 3.88
CA PHE A 123 1.53 -1.02 4.08
C PHE A 123 0.08 -0.56 4.29
N THR A 124 -0.11 0.47 5.12
CA THR A 124 -1.42 1.06 5.40
C THR A 124 -2.06 1.62 4.15
N THR A 125 -1.33 2.43 3.37
CA THR A 125 -1.86 3.08 2.18
C THR A 125 -2.18 2.10 1.06
N THR A 126 -1.39 1.05 0.88
CA THR A 126 -1.71 0.00 -0.10
C THR A 126 -3.01 -0.73 0.26
N VAL A 127 -3.22 -1.09 1.53
CA VAL A 127 -4.48 -1.71 1.98
C VAL A 127 -5.66 -0.76 1.79
N LEU A 128 -5.54 0.49 2.22
CA LEU A 128 -6.60 1.48 2.08
C LEU A 128 -6.94 1.77 0.62
N ALA A 129 -5.95 1.86 -0.27
CA ALA A 129 -6.19 2.08 -1.70
C ALA A 129 -7.04 0.95 -2.31
N LEU A 130 -6.73 -0.32 -2.01
CA LEU A 130 -7.53 -1.46 -2.47
C LEU A 130 -8.95 -1.45 -1.88
N MET A 131 -9.09 -1.10 -0.61
CA MET A 131 -10.38 -0.99 0.06
C MET A 131 -11.25 0.12 -0.53
N ILE A 132 -10.68 1.32 -0.72
CA ILE A 132 -11.39 2.47 -1.31
C ILE A 132 -11.85 2.14 -2.72
N THR A 133 -11.00 1.54 -3.55
CA THR A 133 -11.39 1.08 -4.88
C THR A 133 -12.58 0.14 -4.81
N LEU A 134 -12.47 -0.96 -4.05
CA LEU A 134 -13.53 -1.97 -4.04
C LEU A 134 -14.85 -1.39 -3.51
N VAL A 135 -14.81 -0.74 -2.33
CA VAL A 135 -16.02 -0.16 -1.71
C VAL A 135 -16.65 0.88 -2.61
N PHE A 136 -15.86 1.73 -3.28
CA PHE A 136 -16.40 2.70 -4.22
C PHE A 136 -17.14 2.01 -5.36
N TRP A 137 -16.48 1.09 -6.08
CA TRP A 137 -17.08 0.48 -7.27
C TRP A 137 -18.25 -0.45 -6.96
N THR A 138 -18.25 -1.13 -5.80
CA THR A 138 -19.31 -2.10 -5.46
C THR A 138 -20.44 -1.50 -4.64
N ALA A 139 -20.16 -0.55 -3.76
CA ALA A 139 -21.15 0.00 -2.85
C ALA A 139 -21.57 1.42 -3.24
N LEU A 140 -20.63 2.31 -3.59
CA LEU A 140 -20.95 3.73 -3.77
C LEU A 140 -21.37 4.08 -5.20
N TYR A 141 -20.59 3.66 -6.21
CA TYR A 141 -20.80 3.98 -7.62
C TYR A 141 -22.17 3.56 -8.17
N PRO A 142 -22.76 2.41 -7.81
CA PRO A 142 -24.11 2.06 -8.29
C PRO A 142 -25.21 3.03 -7.86
N SER A 143 -24.97 3.81 -6.80
CA SER A 143 -25.89 4.83 -6.29
C SER A 143 -25.62 6.24 -6.81
N THR A 144 -24.49 6.47 -7.50
CA THR A 144 -24.21 7.78 -8.10
C THR A 144 -25.04 7.95 -9.37
N SER A 145 -25.82 9.03 -9.43
CA SER A 145 -26.67 9.39 -10.58
C SER A 145 -25.91 10.03 -11.73
N ASP A 146 -24.59 10.17 -11.61
CA ASP A 146 -23.75 10.83 -12.61
C ASP A 146 -23.55 9.92 -13.83
N GLY A 147 -23.52 10.52 -15.02
CA GLY A 147 -23.42 9.83 -16.30
C GLY A 147 -22.10 9.06 -16.50
N PRO A 148 -21.41 9.17 -17.65
CA PRO A 148 -20.17 8.42 -17.88
C PRO A 148 -19.12 8.74 -16.79
N VAL A 149 -18.35 7.72 -16.38
CA VAL A 149 -17.35 7.83 -15.31
C VAL A 149 -16.44 9.04 -15.54
N GLY A 150 -16.48 10.03 -14.65
CA GLY A 150 -15.59 11.17 -14.69
C GLY A 150 -14.12 10.76 -14.52
N LEU A 151 -13.21 11.49 -15.17
CA LEU A 151 -11.77 11.23 -15.11
C LEU A 151 -11.23 11.23 -13.67
N TYR A 152 -11.76 12.12 -12.82
CA TYR A 152 -11.43 12.16 -11.40
C TYR A 152 -11.86 10.88 -10.67
N ASN A 153 -13.06 10.36 -10.93
CA ASN A 153 -13.53 9.13 -10.28
C ASN A 153 -12.64 7.93 -10.64
N LEU A 154 -12.20 7.82 -11.89
CA LEU A 154 -11.19 6.83 -12.28
C LEU A 154 -9.87 7.04 -11.52
N TRP A 155 -9.42 8.29 -11.41
CA TRP A 155 -8.16 8.61 -10.75
C TRP A 155 -8.19 8.27 -9.25
N ALA A 156 -9.17 8.80 -8.53
CA ALA A 156 -9.31 8.67 -7.10
C ALA A 156 -9.70 7.25 -6.65
N HIS A 157 -10.40 6.48 -7.49
CA HIS A 157 -10.96 5.16 -7.12
C HIS A 157 -10.49 3.98 -7.95
N ALA A 158 -9.64 4.15 -8.96
CA ALA A 158 -9.02 3.02 -9.66
C ALA A 158 -7.50 3.14 -9.66
N PHE A 159 -6.98 4.29 -10.12
CA PHE A 159 -5.53 4.47 -10.27
C PHE A 159 -4.79 4.45 -8.93
N ASN A 160 -5.40 4.89 -7.83
CA ASN A 160 -4.81 4.76 -6.49
C ASN A 160 -4.34 3.32 -6.20
N SER A 161 -5.21 2.33 -6.42
CA SER A 161 -4.95 0.92 -6.18
C SER A 161 -3.99 0.33 -7.19
N ILE A 162 -4.12 0.69 -8.48
CA ILE A 162 -3.17 0.24 -9.52
C ILE A 162 -1.76 0.70 -9.17
N CYS A 163 -1.59 1.98 -8.84
CA CYS A 163 -0.31 2.58 -8.49
C CYS A 163 0.29 1.96 -7.22
N MET A 164 -0.50 1.84 -6.14
CA MET A 164 -0.01 1.28 -4.87
C MET A 164 0.26 -0.22 -4.95
N LEU A 165 -0.51 -0.98 -5.74
CA LEU A 165 -0.28 -2.40 -5.98
C LEU A 165 0.98 -2.62 -6.81
N PHE A 166 1.18 -1.79 -7.84
CA PHE A 166 2.39 -1.81 -8.64
C PHE A 166 3.62 -1.45 -7.77
N ASP A 167 3.55 -0.39 -6.96
CA ASP A 167 4.67 -0.04 -6.05
C ASP A 167 4.95 -1.17 -5.05
N CYS A 168 3.92 -1.81 -4.50
CA CYS A 168 4.07 -3.00 -3.65
C CYS A 168 4.81 -4.14 -4.37
N PHE A 169 4.68 -4.28 -5.68
CA PHE A 169 5.41 -5.27 -6.47
C PHE A 169 6.87 -4.86 -6.77
N VAL A 170 7.19 -3.56 -6.71
CA VAL A 170 8.51 -3.03 -7.11
C VAL A 170 9.44 -2.77 -5.92
N VAL A 171 8.92 -2.44 -4.74
CA VAL A 171 9.72 -2.20 -3.51
C VAL A 171 10.45 -3.46 -3.01
N ALA A 172 11.60 -3.32 -2.36
CA ALA A 172 12.38 -4.46 -1.84
C ALA A 172 12.03 -4.88 -0.41
N PHE A 173 11.59 -3.95 0.45
CA PHE A 173 11.30 -4.25 1.86
C PHE A 173 10.17 -5.27 2.05
N PRO A 174 10.20 -6.06 3.15
CA PRO A 174 9.25 -7.14 3.36
C PRO A 174 7.84 -6.66 3.73
N THR A 175 6.83 -7.49 3.48
CA THR A 175 5.49 -7.31 4.04
C THR A 175 5.27 -8.32 5.16
N ARG A 176 4.79 -7.86 6.32
CA ARG A 176 4.44 -8.73 7.47
C ARG A 176 2.93 -8.72 7.69
N LEU A 177 2.33 -9.88 7.89
CA LEU A 177 0.88 -9.95 8.03
C LEU A 177 0.40 -9.28 9.33
N MET A 178 1.19 -9.37 10.41
CA MET A 178 0.86 -8.75 11.71
C MET A 178 0.82 -7.22 11.67
N HIS A 179 1.28 -6.59 10.59
CA HIS A 179 1.11 -5.16 10.36
C HIS A 179 -0.33 -4.76 10.00
N PHE A 180 -1.27 -5.71 9.92
CA PHE A 180 -2.71 -5.46 9.73
C PHE A 180 -3.29 -4.45 10.71
N VAL A 181 -2.69 -4.29 11.90
CA VAL A 181 -3.14 -3.33 12.92
C VAL A 181 -3.09 -1.88 12.45
N TYR A 182 -2.16 -1.51 11.56
CA TYR A 182 -2.00 -0.13 11.10
C TYR A 182 -3.14 0.34 10.18
N PRO A 183 -3.50 -0.38 9.09
CA PRO A 183 -4.68 0.00 8.29
C PRO A 183 -5.98 -0.10 9.06
N LEU A 184 -6.13 -1.07 9.98
CA LEU A 184 -7.32 -1.14 10.84
C LEU A 184 -7.41 0.08 11.77
N ALA A 185 -6.30 0.52 12.36
CA ALA A 185 -6.29 1.71 13.21
C ALA A 185 -6.75 2.95 12.43
N VAL A 186 -6.26 3.17 11.21
CA VAL A 186 -6.71 4.30 10.37
C VAL A 186 -8.19 4.18 10.01
N GLY A 187 -8.66 3.00 9.63
CA GLY A 187 -10.08 2.78 9.34
C GLY A 187 -10.99 3.02 10.55
N LEU A 188 -10.57 2.58 11.74
CA LEU A 188 -11.30 2.81 12.99
C LEU A 188 -11.30 4.29 13.39
N VAL A 189 -10.17 4.98 13.24
CA VAL A 189 -10.08 6.43 13.47
C VAL A 189 -11.07 7.16 12.56
N TYR A 190 -11.16 6.80 11.28
CA TYR A 190 -12.14 7.38 10.38
C TYR A 190 -13.58 7.03 10.77
N GLY A 191 -13.84 5.77 11.16
CA GLY A 191 -15.17 5.36 11.63
C GLY A 191 -15.64 6.17 12.85
N VAL A 192 -14.76 6.33 13.85
CA VAL A 192 -15.03 7.15 15.03
C VAL A 192 -15.21 8.62 14.66
N PHE A 193 -14.36 9.14 13.77
CA PHE A 193 -14.51 10.49 13.23
C PHE A 193 -15.89 10.69 12.58
N SER A 194 -16.34 9.75 11.73
CA SER A 194 -17.63 9.86 11.05
C SER A 194 -18.81 9.88 12.03
N LEU A 195 -18.73 9.12 13.13
CA LEU A 195 -19.74 9.10 14.19
C LEU A 195 -19.77 10.42 14.96
N ILE A 196 -18.60 10.95 15.34
CA ILE A 196 -18.49 12.25 16.00
C ILE A 196 -19.01 13.36 15.08
N TYR A 197 -18.65 13.33 13.81
CA TYR A 197 -19.10 14.28 12.79
C TYR A 197 -20.63 14.30 12.68
N PHE A 198 -21.25 13.12 12.65
CA PHE A 198 -22.71 12.99 12.65
C PHE A 198 -23.35 13.60 13.91
N TRP A 199 -22.84 13.30 15.11
CA TRP A 199 -23.37 13.87 16.37
C TRP A 199 -23.15 15.37 16.49
N ALA A 200 -22.12 15.91 15.84
CA ALA A 200 -21.89 17.34 15.73
C ALA A 200 -22.85 18.04 14.74
N GLY A 201 -23.75 17.30 14.08
CA GLY A 201 -24.68 17.83 13.09
C GLY A 201 -24.08 18.02 11.70
N GLY A 202 -22.95 17.36 11.40
CA GLY A 202 -22.27 17.44 10.12
C GLY A 202 -23.12 16.87 8.97
N THR A 203 -22.88 17.40 7.76
CA THR A 203 -23.56 16.99 6.53
C THR A 203 -22.57 16.84 5.39
N ASP A 204 -22.90 16.03 4.39
CA ASP A 204 -22.16 16.02 3.13
C ASP A 204 -22.38 17.31 2.33
N PHE A 205 -21.73 17.39 1.16
CA PHE A 205 -21.87 18.51 0.23
C PHE A 205 -23.31 18.74 -0.27
N PHE A 206 -24.15 17.70 -0.26
CA PHE A 206 -25.56 17.79 -0.68
C PHE A 206 -26.51 18.09 0.48
N GLY A 207 -25.99 18.26 1.70
CA GLY A 207 -26.78 18.48 2.91
C GLY A 207 -27.36 17.21 3.55
N ASN A 208 -26.95 16.02 3.10
CA ASN A 208 -27.33 14.77 3.74
C ASN A 208 -26.60 14.61 5.08
N ARG A 209 -27.25 14.00 6.08
CA ARG A 209 -26.65 13.79 7.41
C ARG A 209 -25.64 12.66 7.50
N TYR A 210 -25.22 12.09 6.37
CA TYR A 210 -24.18 11.06 6.29
C TYR A 210 -23.07 11.53 5.36
N ILE A 211 -21.84 11.06 5.59
CA ILE A 211 -20.70 11.31 4.67
C ILE A 211 -20.82 10.38 3.46
N TYR A 212 -21.06 9.10 3.75
CA TYR A 212 -21.41 8.06 2.79
C TYR A 212 -22.67 7.38 3.29
N PHE A 213 -23.62 7.07 2.42
CA PHE A 213 -24.87 6.44 2.84
C PHE A 213 -24.66 5.09 3.56
N ILE A 214 -23.59 4.36 3.24
CA ILE A 214 -23.20 3.12 3.94
C ILE A 214 -22.76 3.36 5.40
N LEU A 215 -22.39 4.60 5.74
CA LEU A 215 -22.07 5.09 7.09
C LEU A 215 -23.16 6.05 7.59
N ASP A 216 -24.42 5.79 7.24
CA ASP A 216 -25.55 6.52 7.80
C ASP A 216 -25.80 6.13 9.26
N TRP A 217 -25.42 7.03 10.17
CA TRP A 217 -25.58 6.85 11.61
C TRP A 217 -27.00 7.12 12.12
N GLU A 218 -27.91 7.64 11.29
CA GLU A 218 -29.36 7.60 11.59
C GLU A 218 -29.89 6.16 11.52
N THR A 219 -29.26 5.34 10.68
CA THR A 219 -29.50 3.90 10.55
C THR A 219 -28.33 3.10 11.13
N PRO A 220 -28.14 3.05 12.47
CA PRO A 220 -26.92 2.53 13.09
C PRO A 220 -26.60 1.08 12.73
N GLY A 221 -27.61 0.25 12.43
CA GLY A 221 -27.40 -1.12 11.96
C GLY A 221 -26.64 -1.18 10.63
N LEU A 222 -26.95 -0.27 9.69
CA LEU A 222 -26.24 -0.16 8.41
C LEU A 222 -24.81 0.32 8.63
N ALA A 223 -24.62 1.41 9.38
CA ALA A 223 -23.28 1.96 9.65
C ALA A 223 -22.37 0.94 10.37
N ILE A 224 -22.85 0.29 11.43
CA ILE A 224 -22.10 -0.75 12.16
C ILE A 224 -21.79 -1.94 11.24
N GLY A 225 -22.77 -2.39 10.45
CA GLY A 225 -22.59 -3.45 9.46
C GLY A 225 -21.50 -3.11 8.44
N SER A 226 -21.49 -1.89 7.91
CA SER A 226 -20.50 -1.40 6.97
C SER A 226 -19.10 -1.30 7.58
N VAL A 227 -18.99 -0.80 8.82
CA VAL A 227 -17.70 -0.77 9.54
C VAL A 227 -17.14 -2.18 9.74
N CYS A 228 -17.96 -3.13 10.19
CA CYS A 228 -17.57 -4.53 10.32
C CYS A 228 -17.16 -5.14 8.96
N GLY A 229 -17.91 -4.86 7.90
CA GLY A 229 -17.58 -5.29 6.54
C GLY A 229 -16.22 -4.74 6.07
N CYS A 230 -15.96 -3.46 6.30
CA CYS A 230 -14.68 -2.82 5.98
C CYS A 230 -13.51 -3.42 6.78
N ILE A 231 -13.71 -3.80 8.05
CA ILE A 231 -12.67 -4.49 8.86
C ILE A 231 -12.33 -5.85 8.23
N VAL A 232 -13.34 -6.66 7.90
CA VAL A 232 -13.14 -7.97 7.25
C VAL A 232 -12.42 -7.78 5.90
N LEU A 233 -12.83 -6.79 5.13
CA LEU A 233 -12.24 -6.48 3.83
C LEU A 233 -10.78 -6.02 3.96
N ALA A 234 -10.47 -5.17 4.94
CA ALA A 234 -9.10 -4.74 5.20
C ALA A 234 -8.20 -5.92 5.60
N LEU A 235 -8.69 -6.84 6.44
CA LEU A 235 -7.97 -8.07 6.79
C LEU A 235 -7.74 -8.96 5.56
N PHE A 236 -8.74 -9.11 4.70
CA PHE A 236 -8.59 -9.82 3.43
C PHE A 236 -7.49 -9.19 2.56
N PHE A 237 -7.48 -7.88 2.39
CA PHE A 237 -6.44 -7.20 1.61
C PHE A 237 -5.04 -7.29 2.25
N CYS A 238 -4.93 -7.32 3.58
CA CYS A 238 -3.66 -7.60 4.25
C CYS A 238 -3.10 -8.97 3.83
N VAL A 239 -3.97 -9.99 3.75
CA VAL A 239 -3.58 -11.33 3.27
C VAL A 239 -3.20 -11.31 1.79
N VAL A 240 -3.96 -10.60 0.93
CA VAL A 240 -3.65 -10.46 -0.50
C VAL A 240 -2.26 -9.83 -0.69
N ILE A 241 -1.98 -8.71 -0.03
CA ILE A 241 -0.68 -8.01 -0.14
C ILE A 241 0.47 -8.89 0.38
N PHE A 242 0.24 -9.65 1.45
CA PHE A 242 1.21 -10.64 1.91
C PHE A 242 1.53 -11.67 0.83
N TRP A 243 0.52 -12.22 0.15
CA TRP A 243 0.76 -13.18 -0.94
C TRP A 243 1.44 -12.55 -2.16
N ILE A 244 1.19 -11.29 -2.45
CA ILE A 244 1.92 -10.54 -3.49
C ILE A 244 3.40 -10.44 -3.12
N TYR A 245 3.71 -10.12 -1.86
CA TYR A 245 5.09 -10.15 -1.37
C TYR A 245 5.74 -11.54 -1.53
N ARG A 246 5.01 -12.61 -1.22
CA ARG A 246 5.50 -13.99 -1.41
C ARG A 246 5.76 -14.32 -2.88
N LEU A 247 4.86 -13.92 -3.77
CA LEU A 247 5.02 -14.06 -5.21
C LEU A 247 6.27 -13.32 -5.68
N ARG A 248 6.46 -12.07 -5.22
CA ARG A 248 7.61 -11.23 -5.54
C ARG A 248 8.94 -11.90 -5.16
N LEU A 249 9.03 -12.46 -3.95
CA LEU A 249 10.20 -13.22 -3.50
C LEU A 249 10.45 -14.47 -4.36
N TRP A 250 9.41 -15.24 -4.63
CA TRP A 250 9.50 -16.43 -5.48
C TRP A 250 10.02 -16.08 -6.89
N MET A 251 9.54 -15.00 -7.48
CA MET A 251 10.01 -14.50 -8.78
C MET A 251 11.49 -14.10 -8.74
N LEU A 252 11.90 -13.36 -7.70
CA LEU A 252 13.31 -12.97 -7.54
C LEU A 252 14.22 -14.18 -7.46
N GLU A 253 13.88 -15.17 -6.64
CA GLU A 253 14.66 -16.41 -6.53
C GLU A 253 14.80 -17.14 -7.87
N ARG A 254 13.74 -17.16 -8.69
CA ARG A 254 13.77 -17.77 -10.02
C ARG A 254 14.66 -16.99 -10.98
N CYS A 255 14.52 -15.67 -11.02
CA CYS A 255 15.35 -14.82 -11.87
C CYS A 255 16.84 -14.88 -11.50
N SER A 256 17.18 -14.87 -10.21
CA SER A 256 18.56 -14.98 -9.74
C SER A 256 19.19 -16.34 -10.07
N LYS A 257 18.43 -17.44 -9.95
CA LYS A 257 18.90 -18.78 -10.33
C LYS A 257 19.20 -18.86 -11.84
N THR A 258 18.34 -18.31 -12.69
CA THR A 258 18.57 -18.27 -14.14
C THR A 258 19.85 -17.51 -14.48
N SER A 259 20.06 -16.32 -13.90
CA SER A 259 21.29 -15.54 -14.15
C SER A 259 22.56 -16.28 -13.69
N ALA A 260 22.51 -17.03 -12.59
CA ALA A 260 23.66 -17.82 -12.13
C ALA A 260 23.99 -18.99 -13.09
N ILE A 261 22.97 -19.61 -13.70
CA ILE A 261 23.15 -20.68 -14.69
C ILE A 261 23.77 -20.13 -15.98
N GLU A 262 23.29 -18.98 -16.47
CA GLU A 262 23.83 -18.32 -17.68
C GLU A 262 25.30 -17.92 -17.52
N VAL A 263 25.69 -17.35 -16.36
CA VAL A 263 27.09 -17.00 -16.06
C VAL A 263 27.98 -18.24 -16.02
N ARG A 264 27.47 -19.36 -15.48
CA ARG A 264 28.23 -20.61 -15.44
C ARG A 264 28.43 -21.21 -16.82
N GLN A 265 27.40 -21.18 -17.68
CA GLN A 265 27.46 -21.73 -19.04
C GLN A 265 28.40 -20.92 -19.95
N THR A 266 28.36 -19.59 -19.86
CA THR A 266 29.27 -18.69 -20.60
C THR A 266 30.73 -18.86 -20.17
N ALA A 267 30.99 -19.07 -18.87
CA ALA A 267 32.33 -19.36 -18.37
C ALA A 267 32.87 -20.71 -18.88
N THR A 268 32.04 -21.75 -18.96
CA THR A 268 32.44 -23.06 -19.50
C THR A 268 32.68 -23.02 -21.01
N SER A 269 31.84 -22.34 -21.80
CA SER A 269 32.04 -22.23 -23.26
C SER A 269 33.26 -21.39 -23.63
N GLY A 270 33.60 -20.38 -22.82
CA GLY A 270 34.82 -19.59 -23.02
C GLY A 270 36.11 -20.36 -22.69
N ALA A 271 36.04 -21.34 -21.78
CA ALA A 271 37.17 -22.19 -21.42
C ALA A 271 37.42 -23.31 -22.44
N GLU A 272 36.40 -23.76 -23.18
CA GLU A 272 36.53 -24.77 -24.24
C GLU A 272 37.00 -24.18 -25.59
N ALA A 273 36.97 -22.85 -25.74
CA ALA A 273 37.37 -22.14 -26.96
C ALA A 273 38.82 -21.58 -26.91
N ALA A 274 39.56 -21.85 -25.82
CA ALA A 274 40.95 -21.43 -25.61
C ALA A 274 41.89 -22.64 -25.57
#